data_AF-A0AB35KF40-F1
#
_entry.id   AF-A0AB35KF40-F1
#
_cell.length_a   1.000
_cell.length_b   1.000
_cell.length_c   1.000
_cell.angle_alpha   90.00
_cell.angle_beta   90.00
_cell.angle_gamma   90.00
#
_symmetry.space_group_name_H-M   'P 1'
#
loop_
_entity.id
_entity.type
_entity.pdbx_description
1 polymer ?
#
loop_
_entity_poly.entity_id
_entity_poly.type
_entity_poly.pdbx_seq_one_letter_code
_entity_poly.pdbx_strand_id
1 'polypeptide(L)'
;IISLGLFVFILSIILKIGIIVKADSDNISTVVSNAQAPNITYISQVQNKGWLTNVSNGETSGTTGEALRLEGIKISLGTLPKGLSGNISYSANVQGSGWQKEVSDGALAGTTGKGLRLEGIRIRLVGEISKLYSVYYRTHVQGKGWTNYVKDNEISGAVGESLRVEAIQIKLCQKVTDQNVSTTQLTNEIDQSLTPTQRWINSI
;
A
#
# COMPACT_ATOMS: atom_id res chain seq x y z
N ILE A 1 11.58 33.23 52.21
CA ILE A 1 10.12 33.06 52.02
C ILE A 1 9.81 33.54 50.61
N ILE A 2 9.83 32.62 49.63
CA ILE A 2 9.32 32.94 48.29
C ILE A 2 7.81 33.09 48.48
N SER A 3 7.28 34.27 48.14
CA SER A 3 5.87 34.58 48.33
C SER A 3 5.00 33.47 47.73
N LEU A 4 4.08 32.94 48.54
CA LEU A 4 3.10 31.93 48.13
C LEU A 4 2.34 32.35 46.84
N GLY A 5 2.23 33.67 46.58
CA GLY A 5 1.64 34.22 45.36
C GLY A 5 2.42 33.95 44.07
N LEU A 6 3.75 33.85 44.11
CA LEU A 6 4.56 33.55 42.91
C LEU A 6 4.46 32.06 42.51
N PHE A 7 4.28 31.18 43.50
CA PHE A 7 4.17 29.74 43.28
C PHE A 7 2.82 29.36 42.65
N VAL A 8 1.73 30.01 43.07
CA VAL A 8 0.39 29.81 42.47
C VAL A 8 0.34 30.36 41.04
N PHE A 9 1.07 31.44 40.74
CA PHE A 9 1.12 32.02 39.40
C PHE A 9 1.86 31.13 38.39
N ILE A 10 3.00 30.55 38.77
CA ILE A 10 3.76 29.62 37.93
C ILE A 10 2.97 28.32 37.70
N LEU A 11 2.30 27.80 38.72
CA LEU A 11 1.48 26.60 38.60
C LEU A 11 0.26 26.80 37.68
N SER A 12 -0.36 27.98 37.70
CA SER A 12 -1.49 28.33 36.83
C SER A 12 -1.10 28.46 35.35
N ILE A 13 0.12 28.95 35.08
CA ILE A 13 0.68 29.01 33.71
C ILE A 13 0.98 27.60 33.19
N ILE A 14 1.56 26.72 34.02
CA ILE A 14 1.86 25.34 33.64
C ILE A 14 0.58 24.54 33.36
N LEU A 15 -0.48 24.71 34.17
CA LEU A 15 -1.77 24.05 33.91
C LEU A 15 -2.41 24.52 32.60
N LYS A 16 -2.37 25.83 32.30
CA LYS A 16 -2.94 26.38 31.06
C LYS A 16 -2.19 25.92 29.81
N ILE A 17 -0.85 25.89 29.85
CA ILE A 17 -0.04 25.40 28.73
C ILE A 17 -0.26 23.89 28.54
N GLY A 18 -0.29 23.10 29.61
CA GLY A 18 -0.56 21.66 29.53
C GLY A 18 -1.93 21.33 28.94
N ILE A 19 -2.97 22.12 29.26
CA ILE A 19 -4.31 21.97 28.68
C ILE A 19 -4.32 22.35 27.19
N ILE A 20 -3.64 23.43 26.80
CA ILE A 20 -3.57 23.88 25.40
C ILE A 20 -2.80 22.88 24.53
N VAL A 21 -1.69 22.33 25.04
CA VAL A 21 -0.90 21.31 24.32
C VAL A 21 -1.65 19.97 24.23
N LYS A 22 -2.38 19.57 25.28
CA LYS A 22 -3.18 18.33 25.26
C LYS A 22 -4.40 18.43 24.32
N ALA A 23 -5.05 19.59 24.27
CA ALA A 23 -6.14 19.84 23.34
C ALA A 23 -5.67 19.84 21.86
N ASP A 24 -4.45 20.30 21.59
CA ASP A 24 -3.85 20.24 20.25
C ASP A 24 -3.35 18.82 19.92
N SER A 25 -2.74 18.09 20.86
CA SER A 25 -2.31 16.70 20.64
C SER A 25 -3.48 15.73 20.43
N ASP A 26 -4.59 15.94 21.13
CA ASP A 26 -5.80 15.12 21.00
C ASP A 26 -6.56 15.45 19.70
N ASN A 27 -6.53 16.72 19.25
CA ASN A 27 -7.01 17.12 17.92
C ASN A 27 -6.08 16.66 16.79
N ILE A 28 -4.75 16.69 16.97
CA ILE A 28 -3.76 16.19 16.02
C ILE A 28 -3.87 14.67 15.88
N SER A 29 -4.01 13.93 16.99
CA SER A 29 -4.19 12.48 16.99
C SER A 29 -5.48 12.04 16.31
N THR A 30 -6.53 12.88 16.35
CA THR A 30 -7.80 12.63 15.66
C THR A 30 -7.81 13.09 14.20
N VAL A 31 -7.02 14.11 13.78
CA VAL A 31 -6.83 14.40 12.35
C VAL A 31 -5.84 13.45 11.64
N VAL A 32 -4.93 12.78 12.35
CA VAL A 32 -3.96 11.86 11.72
C VAL A 32 -4.42 10.40 11.58
N SER A 33 -5.59 9.98 12.09
CA SER A 33 -5.92 8.55 12.21
C SER A 33 -7.31 8.09 11.76
N ASN A 34 -7.91 8.73 10.74
CA ASN A 34 -9.12 8.16 10.12
C ASN A 34 -9.19 8.21 8.58
N ALA A 35 -8.04 8.37 7.90
CA ALA A 35 -7.97 8.07 6.48
C ALA A 35 -7.73 6.55 6.32
N GLN A 36 -8.81 5.79 6.05
CA GLN A 36 -8.71 4.38 5.68
C GLN A 36 -7.65 4.22 4.60
N ALA A 37 -6.58 3.46 4.90
CA ALA A 37 -5.53 3.20 3.92
C ALA A 37 -6.14 2.55 2.67
N PRO A 38 -5.76 3.00 1.46
CA PRO A 38 -6.31 2.46 0.24
C PRO A 38 -6.02 0.96 0.15
N ASN A 39 -7.03 0.21 -0.30
CA ASN A 39 -6.94 -1.24 -0.48
C ASN A 39 -6.72 -1.58 -1.95
N ILE A 40 -6.12 -2.73 -2.23
CA ILE A 40 -6.11 -3.34 -3.56
C ILE A 40 -6.59 -4.78 -3.46
N THR A 41 -7.51 -5.15 -4.35
CA THR A 41 -8.04 -6.52 -4.43
C THR A 41 -7.80 -7.10 -5.80
N TYR A 42 -7.61 -8.41 -5.87
CA TYR A 42 -7.30 -9.09 -7.11
C TYR A 42 -7.65 -10.57 -7.07
N ILE A 43 -7.95 -11.09 -8.26
CA ILE A 43 -8.42 -12.46 -8.48
C ILE A 43 -7.82 -12.97 -9.79
N SER A 44 -7.39 -14.23 -9.79
CA SER A 44 -6.76 -14.86 -10.96
C SER A 44 -7.63 -15.99 -11.51
N GLN A 45 -7.66 -16.09 -12.84
CA GLN A 45 -8.18 -17.22 -13.58
C GLN A 45 -7.07 -18.25 -13.74
N VAL A 46 -7.23 -19.41 -13.12
CA VAL A 46 -6.23 -20.49 -13.09
C VAL A 46 -6.70 -21.65 -13.98
N GLN A 47 -5.76 -22.23 -14.73
CA GLN A 47 -5.98 -23.44 -15.51
C GLN A 47 -6.68 -24.53 -14.66
N ASN A 48 -7.73 -25.13 -15.22
CA ASN A 48 -8.51 -26.22 -14.62
C ASN A 48 -9.24 -25.90 -13.31
N LYS A 49 -9.02 -24.73 -12.70
CA LYS A 49 -9.69 -24.28 -11.46
C LYS A 49 -10.67 -23.13 -11.69
N GLY A 50 -10.52 -22.38 -12.78
CA GLY A 50 -11.33 -21.19 -13.03
C GLY A 50 -10.87 -20.00 -12.20
N TRP A 51 -11.80 -19.08 -11.94
CA TRP A 51 -11.57 -17.93 -11.07
C TRP A 51 -11.48 -18.40 -9.61
N LEU A 52 -10.37 -18.09 -8.94
CA LEU A 52 -10.21 -18.39 -7.52
C LEU A 52 -10.94 -17.36 -6.63
N THR A 53 -10.74 -17.39 -5.32
CA THR A 53 -11.28 -16.35 -4.42
C THR A 53 -10.55 -15.03 -4.62
N ASN A 54 -11.26 -13.92 -4.41
CA ASN A 54 -10.65 -12.59 -4.39
C ASN A 54 -9.73 -12.47 -3.16
N VAL A 55 -8.55 -11.92 -3.35
CA VAL A 55 -7.57 -11.69 -2.29
C VAL A 55 -7.20 -10.20 -2.22
N SER A 56 -6.47 -9.80 -1.19
CA SER A 56 -6.10 -8.41 -0.99
C SER A 56 -4.63 -8.23 -0.59
N ASN A 57 -4.08 -7.05 -0.86
CA ASN A 57 -2.83 -6.53 -0.29
C ASN A 57 -1.77 -7.58 0.13
N GLY A 58 -1.04 -8.12 -0.84
CA GLY A 58 0.12 -8.98 -0.63
C GLY A 58 -0.22 -10.46 -0.49
N GLU A 59 -1.49 -10.83 -0.37
CA GLU A 59 -1.93 -12.22 -0.38
C GLU A 59 -1.68 -12.89 -1.74
N THR A 60 -1.51 -14.20 -1.75
CA THR A 60 -1.24 -14.94 -3.00
C THR A 60 -2.54 -15.18 -3.77
N SER A 61 -2.58 -14.76 -5.04
CA SER A 61 -3.61 -15.18 -6.01
C SER A 61 -2.99 -16.14 -7.03
N GLY A 62 -3.59 -17.31 -7.23
CA GLY A 62 -3.05 -18.37 -8.07
C GLY A 62 -2.59 -19.59 -7.27
N THR A 63 -1.66 -20.36 -7.82
CA THR A 63 -1.15 -21.59 -7.19
C THR A 63 0.37 -21.63 -7.26
N THR A 64 1.02 -22.16 -6.23
CA THR A 64 2.47 -22.44 -6.22
C THR A 64 2.69 -23.93 -6.09
N GLY A 65 3.56 -24.52 -6.92
CA GLY A 65 3.91 -25.95 -6.83
C GLY A 65 2.92 -26.91 -7.50
N GLU A 66 1.79 -26.43 -8.02
CA GLU A 66 0.79 -27.25 -8.71
C GLU A 66 0.95 -27.31 -10.23
N ALA A 67 1.93 -26.60 -10.78
CA ALA A 67 2.20 -26.51 -12.20
C ALA A 67 1.04 -25.97 -13.07
N LEU A 68 0.14 -25.18 -12.48
CA LEU A 68 -1.01 -24.57 -13.18
C LEU A 68 -0.69 -23.11 -13.57
N ARG A 69 -0.98 -22.75 -14.82
CA ARG A 69 -0.82 -21.37 -15.33
C ARG A 69 -1.95 -20.47 -14.87
N LEU A 70 -1.63 -19.18 -14.70
CA LEU A 70 -2.62 -18.12 -14.80
C LEU A 70 -2.98 -17.91 -16.28
N GLU A 71 -4.27 -17.74 -16.57
CA GLU A 71 -4.78 -17.39 -17.90
C GLU A 71 -5.26 -15.93 -17.96
N GLY A 72 -5.64 -15.37 -16.82
CA GLY A 72 -6.13 -13.99 -16.72
C GLY A 72 -6.19 -13.50 -15.27
N ILE A 73 -6.37 -12.19 -15.12
CA ILE A 73 -6.41 -11.51 -13.83
C ILE A 73 -7.36 -10.31 -13.89
N LYS A 74 -7.99 -10.02 -12.76
CA LYS A 74 -8.69 -8.77 -12.50
C LYS A 74 -8.12 -8.13 -11.23
N ILE A 75 -7.85 -6.84 -11.30
CA ILE A 75 -7.28 -6.04 -10.21
C ILE A 75 -8.16 -4.82 -10.04
N SER A 76 -8.56 -4.52 -8.81
CA SER A 76 -9.39 -3.36 -8.47
C SER A 76 -8.77 -2.57 -7.33
N LEU A 77 -8.68 -1.26 -7.52
CA LEU A 77 -8.37 -0.33 -6.45
C LEU A 77 -9.63 -0.14 -5.59
N GLY A 78 -9.47 -0.25 -4.27
CA GLY A 78 -10.55 -0.02 -3.32
C GLY A 78 -10.93 1.45 -3.20
N THR A 79 -11.95 1.74 -2.41
CA THR A 79 -12.40 3.11 -2.13
C THR A 79 -11.25 3.96 -1.60
N LEU A 80 -11.07 5.13 -2.21
CA LEU A 80 -10.03 6.08 -1.83
C LEU A 80 -10.55 7.09 -0.79
N PRO A 81 -9.66 7.60 0.09
CA PRO A 81 -10.00 8.71 0.97
C PRO A 81 -10.57 9.90 0.21
N LYS A 82 -11.44 10.66 0.85
CA LYS A 82 -12.04 11.87 0.26
C LYS A 82 -10.96 12.84 -0.19
N GLY A 83 -11.08 13.32 -1.43
CA GLY A 83 -10.10 14.23 -2.05
C GLY A 83 -8.92 13.53 -2.73
N LEU A 84 -8.80 12.20 -2.60
CA LEU A 84 -7.84 11.41 -3.35
C LEU A 84 -8.54 10.73 -4.54
N SER A 85 -8.06 11.00 -5.75
CA SER A 85 -8.58 10.41 -6.98
C SER A 85 -7.56 9.50 -7.64
N GLY A 86 -8.04 8.57 -8.46
CA GLY A 86 -7.18 7.69 -9.24
C GLY A 86 -7.75 6.29 -9.38
N ASN A 87 -7.01 5.47 -10.12
CA ASN A 87 -7.38 4.09 -10.45
C ASN A 87 -6.13 3.20 -10.56
N ILE A 88 -6.34 1.89 -10.69
CA ILE A 88 -5.30 0.95 -11.12
C ILE A 88 -5.41 0.72 -12.63
N SER A 89 -4.28 0.73 -13.33
CA SER A 89 -4.15 0.34 -14.74
C SER A 89 -3.13 -0.77 -14.89
N TYR A 90 -3.44 -1.76 -15.73
CA TYR A 90 -2.61 -2.94 -15.88
C TYR A 90 -2.77 -3.59 -17.24
N SER A 91 -1.76 -4.34 -17.65
CA SER A 91 -1.76 -5.18 -18.84
C SER A 91 -1.05 -6.50 -18.56
N ALA A 92 -1.44 -7.53 -19.29
CA ALA A 92 -0.82 -8.84 -19.24
C ALA A 92 -0.18 -9.19 -20.60
N ASN A 93 0.96 -9.87 -20.54
CA ASN A 93 1.57 -10.52 -21.68
C ASN A 93 1.02 -11.95 -21.78
N VAL A 94 0.36 -12.27 -22.89
CA VAL A 94 -0.29 -13.56 -23.12
C VAL A 94 0.48 -14.34 -24.19
N GLN A 95 0.69 -15.63 -23.94
CA GLN A 95 1.33 -16.54 -24.90
C GLN A 95 0.80 -16.35 -26.32
N GLY A 96 1.72 -16.11 -27.26
CA GLY A 96 1.43 -15.94 -28.69
C GLY A 96 0.72 -14.63 -29.06
N SER A 97 0.17 -13.88 -28.11
CA SER A 97 -0.46 -12.58 -28.34
C SER A 97 0.41 -11.40 -27.90
N GLY A 98 1.39 -11.64 -27.03
CA GLY A 98 2.22 -10.59 -26.45
C GLY A 98 1.44 -9.71 -25.48
N TRP A 99 1.89 -8.46 -25.32
CA TRP A 99 1.24 -7.47 -24.46
C TRP A 99 -0.12 -7.07 -25.01
N GLN A 100 -1.18 -7.30 -24.23
CA GLN A 100 -2.51 -6.83 -24.57
C GLN A 100 -2.69 -5.35 -24.24
N LYS A 101 -3.78 -4.75 -24.73
CA LYS A 101 -4.18 -3.39 -24.35
C LYS A 101 -4.34 -3.29 -22.83
N GLU A 102 -3.95 -2.14 -22.28
CA GLU A 102 -4.16 -1.86 -20.87
C GLU A 102 -5.65 -1.78 -20.53
N VAL A 103 -5.97 -2.30 -19.35
CA VAL A 103 -7.29 -2.27 -18.75
C VAL A 103 -7.22 -1.57 -17.40
N SER A 104 -8.35 -1.38 -16.74
CA SER A 104 -8.44 -0.69 -15.45
C SER A 104 -9.52 -1.33 -14.58
N ASP A 105 -9.38 -1.19 -13.26
CA ASP A 105 -10.35 -1.58 -12.22
C ASP A 105 -11.34 -2.69 -12.56
N GLY A 106 -11.00 -3.92 -12.18
CA GLY A 106 -11.85 -5.09 -12.31
C GLY A 106 -12.03 -5.64 -13.73
N ALA A 107 -11.56 -4.93 -14.76
CA ALA A 107 -11.56 -5.44 -16.12
C ALA A 107 -10.57 -6.61 -16.33
N LEU A 108 -10.87 -7.52 -17.24
CA LEU A 108 -10.02 -8.68 -17.51
C LEU A 108 -8.75 -8.27 -18.27
N ALA A 109 -7.57 -8.58 -17.72
CA ALA A 109 -6.33 -8.73 -18.49
C ALA A 109 -6.04 -10.23 -18.68
N GLY A 110 -5.72 -10.64 -19.90
CA GLY A 110 -5.54 -12.05 -20.26
C GLY A 110 -6.75 -12.66 -20.98
N THR A 111 -7.01 -13.92 -20.69
CA THR A 111 -8.08 -14.70 -21.32
C THR A 111 -8.80 -15.58 -20.29
N THR A 112 -9.90 -16.19 -20.71
CA THR A 112 -10.62 -17.18 -19.90
C THR A 112 -10.94 -18.36 -20.80
N GLY A 113 -10.49 -19.57 -20.43
CA GLY A 113 -10.86 -20.80 -21.13
C GLY A 113 -10.21 -20.98 -22.51
N LYS A 114 -9.25 -20.14 -22.89
CA LYS A 114 -8.53 -20.25 -24.18
C LYS A 114 -7.26 -21.10 -24.10
N GLY A 115 -6.88 -21.57 -22.92
CA GLY A 115 -5.68 -22.37 -22.74
C GLY A 115 -4.36 -21.60 -22.82
N LEU A 116 -4.41 -20.27 -22.88
CA LEU A 116 -3.22 -19.42 -23.04
C LEU A 116 -2.70 -18.96 -21.68
N ARG A 117 -1.39 -19.15 -21.44
CA ARG A 117 -0.72 -18.69 -20.21
C ARG A 117 -0.45 -17.18 -20.24
N LEU A 118 -0.46 -16.57 -19.06
CA LEU A 118 0.24 -15.32 -18.84
C LEU A 118 1.75 -15.58 -18.74
N GLU A 119 2.54 -14.71 -19.37
CA GLU A 119 4.01 -14.72 -19.30
C GLU A 119 4.57 -13.52 -18.52
N GLY A 120 3.76 -12.47 -18.33
CA GLY A 120 4.12 -11.34 -17.49
C GLY A 120 2.97 -10.35 -17.29
N ILE A 121 3.19 -9.40 -16.39
CA ILE A 121 2.22 -8.37 -16.02
C ILE A 121 2.92 -7.03 -15.79
N ARG A 122 2.22 -5.94 -16.10
CA ARG A 122 2.54 -4.55 -15.74
C ARG A 122 1.37 -3.96 -14.99
N ILE A 123 1.64 -3.25 -13.90
CA ILE A 123 0.63 -2.65 -13.03
C ILE A 123 1.10 -1.27 -12.63
N ARG A 124 0.25 -0.25 -12.75
CA ARG A 124 0.54 1.10 -12.28
C ARG A 124 -0.69 1.78 -11.71
N LEU A 125 -0.44 2.69 -10.79
CA LEU A 125 -1.45 3.63 -10.31
C LEU A 125 -1.56 4.81 -11.27
N VAL A 126 -2.76 5.35 -11.44
CA VAL A 126 -3.06 6.52 -12.27
C VAL A 126 -3.83 7.52 -11.42
N GLY A 127 -3.65 8.82 -11.67
CA GLY A 127 -4.27 9.91 -10.90
C GLY A 127 -3.48 10.31 -9.65
N GLU A 128 -4.14 11.03 -8.74
CA GLU A 128 -3.52 11.61 -7.54
C GLU A 128 -2.94 10.55 -6.59
N ILE A 129 -3.56 9.38 -6.50
CA ILE A 129 -3.04 8.27 -5.68
C ILE A 129 -1.61 7.85 -6.09
N SER A 130 -1.25 7.96 -7.37
CA SER A 130 0.09 7.58 -7.85
C SER A 130 1.20 8.50 -7.31
N LYS A 131 0.85 9.69 -6.81
CA LYS A 131 1.80 10.60 -6.16
C LYS A 131 2.10 10.19 -4.72
N LEU A 132 1.15 9.53 -4.06
CA LEU A 132 1.22 9.16 -2.64
C LEU A 132 1.54 7.69 -2.41
N TYR A 133 1.26 6.83 -3.37
CA TYR A 133 1.46 5.39 -3.28
C TYR A 133 2.19 4.84 -4.50
N SER A 134 2.93 3.76 -4.29
CA SER A 134 3.45 2.85 -5.32
C SER A 134 2.71 1.52 -5.22
N VAL A 135 2.52 0.86 -6.37
CA VAL A 135 2.05 -0.52 -6.41
C VAL A 135 3.25 -1.45 -6.58
N TYR A 136 3.44 -2.36 -5.62
CA TYR A 136 4.49 -3.37 -5.64
C TYR A 136 3.88 -4.73 -5.97
N TYR A 137 4.53 -5.48 -6.85
CA TYR A 137 4.05 -6.78 -7.24
C TYR A 137 5.18 -7.72 -7.64
N ARG A 138 4.90 -9.02 -7.55
CA ARG A 138 5.77 -10.09 -8.02
C ARG A 138 4.95 -11.27 -8.50
N THR A 139 5.55 -12.10 -9.34
CA THR A 139 4.93 -13.30 -9.91
C THR A 139 5.68 -14.55 -9.49
N HIS A 140 4.97 -15.64 -9.29
CA HIS A 140 5.55 -16.98 -9.24
C HIS A 140 5.64 -17.52 -10.66
N VAL A 141 6.85 -17.80 -11.14
CA VAL A 141 7.12 -18.28 -12.50
C VAL A 141 7.54 -19.75 -12.46
N GLN A 142 7.02 -20.52 -13.41
CA GLN A 142 7.39 -21.93 -13.61
C GLN A 142 8.91 -22.13 -13.57
N GLY A 143 9.36 -23.02 -12.68
CA GLY A 143 10.77 -23.40 -12.57
C GLY A 143 11.69 -22.33 -11.97
N LYS A 144 11.21 -21.11 -11.73
CA LYS A 144 11.98 -20.01 -11.13
C LYS A 144 11.49 -19.63 -9.73
N GLY A 145 10.24 -19.95 -9.40
CA GLY A 145 9.63 -19.54 -8.14
C GLY A 145 9.21 -18.07 -8.15
N TRP A 146 9.18 -17.46 -6.97
CA TRP A 146 8.84 -16.04 -6.81
C TRP A 146 9.95 -15.14 -7.36
N THR A 147 9.59 -14.21 -8.23
CA THR A 147 10.49 -13.12 -8.64
C THR A 147 10.70 -12.12 -7.49
N ASN A 148 11.70 -11.25 -7.65
CA ASN A 148 11.79 -10.04 -6.84
C ASN A 148 10.54 -9.18 -7.04
N TYR A 149 10.22 -8.38 -6.02
CA TYR A 149 9.21 -7.34 -6.14
C TYR A 149 9.70 -6.28 -7.12
N VAL A 150 8.84 -5.95 -8.07
CA VAL A 150 8.94 -4.80 -8.96
C VAL A 150 7.84 -3.80 -8.59
N LYS A 151 7.88 -2.60 -9.17
CA LYS A 151 6.85 -1.58 -8.91
C LYS A 151 6.49 -0.78 -10.15
N ASP A 152 5.33 -0.11 -10.09
CA ASP A 152 4.95 0.99 -10.98
C ASP A 152 5.35 0.82 -12.46
N ASN A 153 4.61 -0.01 -13.18
CA ASN A 153 4.74 -0.29 -14.62
C ASN A 153 5.96 -1.13 -15.05
N GLU A 154 6.81 -1.56 -14.11
CA GLU A 154 7.87 -2.55 -14.38
C GLU A 154 7.30 -3.93 -14.76
N ILE A 155 8.10 -4.78 -15.40
CA ILE A 155 7.63 -6.12 -15.78
C ILE A 155 7.87 -7.10 -14.63
N SER A 156 6.81 -7.79 -14.21
CA SER A 156 6.95 -9.03 -13.44
C SER A 156 6.56 -10.22 -14.30
N GLY A 157 7.42 -11.23 -14.39
CA GLY A 157 7.21 -12.44 -15.18
C GLY A 157 8.47 -12.90 -15.90
N ALA A 158 8.30 -13.73 -16.93
CA ALA A 158 9.37 -14.28 -17.76
C ALA A 158 8.99 -14.16 -19.25
N VAL A 159 8.72 -12.92 -19.66
CA VAL A 159 8.31 -12.59 -21.03
C VAL A 159 9.38 -13.01 -22.03
N GLY A 160 8.97 -13.75 -23.07
CA GLY A 160 9.89 -14.24 -24.11
C GLY A 160 10.64 -15.52 -23.76
N GLU A 161 10.53 -16.02 -22.53
CA GLU A 161 11.19 -17.25 -22.10
C GLU A 161 10.30 -18.50 -22.24
N SER A 162 9.08 -18.34 -22.76
CA SER A 162 8.06 -19.40 -22.85
C SER A 162 7.69 -20.05 -21.51
N LEU A 163 7.86 -19.33 -20.40
CA LEU A 163 7.48 -19.78 -19.06
C LEU A 163 6.15 -19.18 -18.62
N ARG A 164 5.34 -19.97 -17.91
CA ARG A 164 4.05 -19.49 -17.35
C ARG A 164 4.24 -18.78 -16.01
N VAL A 165 3.43 -17.76 -15.80
CA VAL A 165 3.09 -17.26 -14.47
C VAL A 165 2.06 -18.20 -13.84
N GLU A 166 2.25 -18.55 -12.56
CA GLU A 166 1.40 -19.48 -11.81
C GLU A 166 0.67 -18.81 -10.63
N ALA A 167 1.27 -17.76 -10.08
CA ALA A 167 0.68 -16.95 -9.01
C ALA A 167 1.20 -15.51 -9.02
N ILE A 168 0.54 -14.63 -8.28
CA ILE A 168 0.88 -13.22 -8.15
C ILE A 168 0.58 -12.71 -6.74
N GLN A 169 1.40 -11.74 -6.29
CA GLN A 169 1.16 -10.93 -5.10
C GLN A 169 1.22 -9.46 -5.50
N ILE A 170 0.27 -8.65 -5.01
CA ILE A 170 0.16 -7.22 -5.31
C ILE A 170 -0.15 -6.48 -4.01
N LYS A 171 0.59 -5.42 -3.70
CA LYS A 171 0.36 -4.59 -2.52
C LYS A 171 0.58 -3.12 -2.81
N LEU A 172 -0.15 -2.26 -2.11
CA LEU A 172 0.10 -0.83 -2.09
C LEU A 172 1.11 -0.48 -1.01
N CYS A 173 2.01 0.45 -1.30
CA CYS A 173 2.97 0.99 -0.33
C CYS A 173 2.96 2.51 -0.42
N GLN A 174 2.84 3.18 0.72
CA GLN A 174 2.90 4.64 0.78
C GLN A 174 4.31 5.11 0.41
N LYS A 175 4.38 6.15 -0.42
CA LYS A 175 5.63 6.84 -0.73
C LYS A 175 6.01 7.71 0.45
N VAL A 176 7.31 7.75 0.77
CA VAL A 176 7.82 8.72 1.72
C VAL A 176 7.80 10.08 1.04
N THR A 177 6.93 10.97 1.51
CA THR A 177 6.85 12.37 1.09
C THR A 177 7.45 13.26 2.18
N ASP A 178 8.06 14.39 1.80
CA ASP A 178 8.74 15.31 2.73
C ASP A 178 7.88 15.70 3.94
N GLN A 179 6.56 15.79 3.77
CA GLN A 179 5.60 16.09 4.85
C GLN A 179 5.62 15.05 5.98
N ASN A 180 5.74 13.75 5.67
CA ASN A 180 5.81 12.69 6.69
C ASN A 180 7.17 12.71 7.41
N VAL A 181 8.22 13.13 6.71
CA VAL A 181 9.56 13.28 7.29
C VAL A 181 9.59 14.48 8.23
N SER A 182 8.99 15.61 7.86
CA SER A 182 8.89 16.79 8.74
C SER A 182 8.13 16.51 10.03
N THR A 183 7.00 15.77 9.98
CA THR A 183 6.24 15.44 11.20
C THR A 183 7.04 14.53 12.14
N THR A 184 7.74 13.52 11.62
CA THR A 184 8.61 12.64 12.43
C THR A 184 9.81 13.39 13.03
N GLN A 185 10.38 14.35 12.30
CA GLN A 185 11.47 15.20 12.81
C GLN A 185 10.96 16.11 13.94
N LEU A 186 9.82 16.78 13.74
CA LEU A 186 9.20 17.65 14.76
C LEU A 186 8.85 16.88 16.04
N THR A 187 8.30 15.66 15.94
CA THR A 187 8.00 14.85 17.14
C THR A 187 9.26 14.45 17.89
N ASN A 188 10.35 14.14 17.18
CA ASN A 188 11.62 13.79 17.79
C ASN A 188 12.28 15.01 18.45
N GLU A 189 12.21 16.17 17.82
CA GLU A 189 12.71 17.43 18.37
C GLU A 189 11.92 17.86 19.62
N ILE A 190 10.59 17.70 19.60
CA ILE A 190 9.73 17.98 20.75
C ILE A 190 10.07 17.04 21.91
N ASP A 191 10.16 15.73 21.69
CA ASP A 191 10.52 14.75 22.74
C ASP A 191 11.93 15.01 23.32
N GLN A 192 12.88 15.39 22.47
CA GLN A 192 14.22 15.77 22.90
C GLN A 192 14.25 17.08 23.72
N SER A 193 13.30 17.98 23.50
CA SER A 193 13.17 19.23 24.26
C SER A 193 12.48 19.10 25.62
N LEU A 194 11.82 17.98 25.89
CA LEU A 194 11.13 17.74 27.17
C LEU A 194 12.11 17.54 28.33
N THR A 195 11.81 18.14 29.48
CA THR A 195 12.56 17.90 30.72
C THR A 195 12.30 16.48 31.27
N PRO A 196 13.20 15.94 32.12
CA PRO A 196 13.04 14.59 32.68
C PRO A 196 11.70 14.38 33.41
N THR A 197 11.21 15.40 34.11
CA THR A 197 9.91 15.34 34.82
C THR A 197 8.73 15.32 33.85
N GLN A 198 8.81 16.07 32.73
CA GLN A 198 7.78 16.06 31.68
C GLN A 198 7.77 14.73 30.93
N ARG A 199 8.94 14.11 30.70
CA ARG A 199 9.03 12.77 30.12
C ARG A 199 8.42 11.70 31.04
N TRP A 200 8.68 11.78 32.34
CA TRP A 200 8.11 10.85 33.31
C TRP A 200 6.58 10.93 33.34
N ILE A 201 5.99 12.13 33.38
CA ILE A 201 4.53 12.34 33.36
C ILE A 201 3.87 11.74 32.11
N ASN A 202 4.52 11.80 30.95
CA ASN A 202 4.00 11.25 29.69
C ASN A 202 4.16 9.73 29.55
N SER A 203 4.89 9.07 30.47
CA SER A 203 5.17 7.62 30.44
C SER A 203 4.30 6.80 31.40
N ILE A 204 3.36 7.44 32.10
CA ILE A 204 2.40 6.86 33.04
C ILE A 204 1.02 6.86 32.38
#